data_AF-A0AAV6BXG5-F1
#
_entry.id   AF-A0AAV6BXG5-F1
#
_cell.length_a   1.000
_cell.length_b   1.000
_cell.length_c   1.000
_cell.angle_alpha   90.00
_cell.angle_beta   90.00
_cell.angle_gamma   90.00
#
_symmetry.space_group_name_H-M   'P 1'
#
loop_
_entity.id
_entity.type
_entity.pdbx_description
1 polymer ?
#
loop_
_entity_poly.entity_id
_entity_poly.type
_entity_poly.pdbx_seq_one_letter_code
_entity_poly.pdbx_strand_id
1 'polypeptide(L)'
;MTFFARLARFLFWLLIVSWGVALLRRIAAWALQRSAPHDVDEPAQASVARRLHRDPVCGTHVSDQISVPLLEAGETLHFCSEECRTKYANLHRPAVNE
;
A
#
# COMPACT_ATOMS: atom_id res chain seq x y z
N MET A 1 -63.49 1.80 -6.90
CA MET A 1 -62.55 0.67 -6.66
C MET A 1 -61.50 0.47 -7.76
N THR A 2 -61.62 1.11 -8.92
CA THR A 2 -60.65 1.01 -10.04
C THR A 2 -59.44 1.95 -9.90
N PHE A 3 -59.62 3.11 -9.26
CA PHE A 3 -58.53 4.08 -9.01
C PHE A 3 -57.42 3.50 -8.12
N PHE A 4 -57.76 2.84 -7.02
CA PHE A 4 -56.79 2.21 -6.13
C PHE A 4 -55.99 1.10 -6.82
N ALA A 5 -56.63 0.30 -7.69
CA ALA A 5 -55.94 -0.71 -8.47
C ALA A 5 -54.97 -0.11 -9.52
N ARG A 6 -55.34 1.03 -10.13
CA ARG A 6 -54.47 1.76 -11.05
C ARG A 6 -53.27 2.39 -10.33
N LEU A 7 -53.52 2.98 -9.16
CA LEU A 7 -52.50 3.59 -8.32
C LEU A 7 -51.53 2.53 -7.76
N ALA A 8 -52.05 1.40 -7.25
CA ALA A 8 -51.23 0.30 -6.74
C ALA A 8 -50.35 -0.31 -7.85
N ARG A 9 -50.89 -0.48 -9.06
CA ARG A 9 -50.12 -0.96 -10.22
C ARG A 9 -49.04 0.04 -10.63
N PHE A 10 -49.31 1.34 -10.55
CA PHE A 10 -48.33 2.39 -10.84
C PHE A 10 -47.22 2.43 -9.79
N LEU A 11 -47.56 2.35 -8.50
CA LEU A 11 -46.59 2.29 -7.39
C LEU A 11 -45.72 1.04 -7.47
N PHE A 12 -46.30 -0.11 -7.79
CA PHE A 12 -45.57 -1.36 -7.98
C PHE A 12 -44.60 -1.26 -9.15
N TRP A 13 -45.02 -0.66 -10.27
CA TRP A 13 -44.14 -0.45 -11.43
C TRP A 13 -43.02 0.55 -11.12
N LEU A 14 -43.30 1.63 -10.37
CA LEU A 14 -42.28 2.58 -9.89
C LEU A 14 -41.26 1.90 -8.98
N LEU A 15 -41.72 1.00 -8.09
CA LEU A 15 -40.84 0.26 -7.18
C LEU A 15 -39.94 -0.71 -7.95
N ILE A 16 -40.50 -1.44 -8.93
CA ILE A 16 -39.75 -2.34 -9.82
C ILE A 16 -38.71 -1.56 -10.64
N VAL A 17 -39.09 -0.44 -11.26
CA VAL A 17 -38.17 0.39 -12.04
C VAL A 17 -37.07 0.97 -11.16
N SER A 18 -37.40 1.43 -9.95
CA SER A 18 -36.42 1.93 -8.98
C SER A 18 -35.41 0.85 -8.57
N TRP A 19 -35.88 -0.36 -8.25
CA TRP A 19 -35.01 -1.51 -7.97
C TRP A 19 -34.19 -1.93 -9.18
N GLY A 20 -34.77 -1.92 -10.38
CA GLY A 20 -34.07 -2.22 -11.63
C GLY A 20 -32.93 -1.24 -11.89
N VAL A 21 -33.19 0.07 -11.74
CA VAL A 21 -32.16 1.12 -11.90
C VAL A 21 -31.09 1.03 -10.81
N ALA A 22 -31.47 0.76 -9.56
CA ALA A 22 -30.52 0.57 -8.47
C ALA A 22 -29.61 -0.65 -8.72
N LEU A 23 -30.17 -1.76 -9.21
CA LEU A 23 -29.42 -2.97 -9.55
C LEU A 23 -28.50 -2.74 -10.76
N LEU A 24 -29.00 -2.10 -11.82
CA LEU A 24 -28.22 -1.73 -13.00
C LEU A 24 -27.05 -0.82 -12.64
N ARG A 25 -27.27 0.18 -11.78
CA ARG A 25 -26.20 1.06 -11.28
C ARG A 25 -25.13 0.28 -10.51
N ARG A 26 -25.52 -0.71 -9.70
CA ARG A 26 -24.56 -1.55 -8.96
C ARG A 26 -23.72 -2.43 -9.91
N ILE A 27 -24.34 -3.02 -10.93
CA ILE A 27 -23.63 -3.84 -11.94
C ILE A 27 -22.71 -2.96 -12.80
N ALA A 28 -23.19 -1.80 -13.24
CA ALA A 28 -22.40 -0.85 -14.02
C ALA A 28 -21.21 -0.31 -13.22
N ALA A 29 -21.40 0.02 -11.93
CA ALA A 29 -20.31 0.41 -11.04
C ALA A 29 -19.28 -0.73 -10.88
N TRP A 30 -19.71 -1.98 -10.78
CA TRP A 30 -18.80 -3.12 -10.69
C TRP A 30 -18.04 -3.38 -12.00
N ALA A 31 -18.69 -3.20 -13.15
CA ALA A 31 -18.06 -3.32 -14.47
C ALA A 31 -17.08 -2.16 -14.76
N LEU A 32 -17.43 -0.94 -14.37
CA LEU A 32 -16.57 0.24 -14.50
C LEU A 32 -15.42 0.21 -13.50
N GLN A 33 -15.58 -0.31 -12.28
CA GLN A 33 -14.49 -0.47 -11.30
C GLN A 33 -13.41 -1.46 -11.78
N ARG A 34 -13.80 -2.50 -12.53
CA ARG A 34 -12.83 -3.38 -13.23
C ARG A 34 -12.10 -2.68 -14.38
N SER A 35 -12.66 -1.58 -14.87
CA SER A 35 -12.17 -0.82 -16.02
C SER A 35 -11.53 0.51 -15.61
N ALA A 36 -11.52 0.85 -14.32
CA ALA A 36 -10.79 2.00 -13.83
C ALA A 36 -9.31 1.71 -14.10
N PRO A 37 -8.68 2.39 -15.08
CA PRO A 37 -7.25 2.36 -15.22
C PRO A 37 -6.74 2.91 -13.89
N HIS A 38 -5.90 2.13 -13.23
CA HIS A 38 -5.07 2.65 -12.17
C HIS A 38 -4.18 3.69 -12.87
N ASP A 39 -4.55 4.97 -12.81
CA ASP A 39 -3.65 6.07 -13.15
C ASP A 39 -2.56 6.06 -12.07
N VAL A 40 -1.60 5.15 -12.26
CA VAL A 40 -0.31 5.17 -11.59
C VAL A 40 0.50 6.21 -12.33
N ASP A 41 0.29 7.48 -11.99
CA ASP A 41 1.32 8.49 -12.16
C ASP A 41 2.35 8.27 -11.02
N GLU A 42 3.15 7.20 -11.14
CA GLU A 42 4.52 7.12 -10.58
C GLU A 42 5.26 5.90 -11.16
N PRO A 43 6.33 6.10 -11.96
CA PRO A 43 7.12 4.99 -12.46
C PRO A 43 8.08 4.48 -11.38
N ALA A 44 8.08 3.15 -11.23
CA ALA A 44 9.07 2.30 -10.57
C ALA A 44 8.92 2.04 -9.06
N GLN A 45 8.94 0.73 -8.73
CA GLN A 45 9.35 0.11 -7.46
C GLN A 45 8.26 -0.55 -6.59
N ALA A 46 7.11 -0.91 -7.17
CA ALA A 46 6.13 -1.78 -6.50
C ALA A 46 6.30 -3.29 -6.82
N SER A 47 7.52 -3.79 -7.13
CA SER A 47 7.73 -5.20 -7.51
C SER A 47 8.47 -6.08 -6.50
N VAL A 48 8.96 -5.54 -5.39
CA VAL A 48 9.36 -6.33 -4.23
C VAL A 48 8.94 -5.49 -3.03
N ALA A 49 8.31 -6.11 -2.03
CA ALA A 49 8.18 -5.52 -0.71
C ALA A 49 9.59 -5.30 -0.16
N ARG A 50 10.20 -4.20 -0.58
CA ARG A 50 11.55 -3.78 -0.25
C ARG A 50 11.55 -3.66 1.25
N ARG A 51 12.22 -4.57 1.95
CA ARG A 51 12.36 -4.44 3.40
C ARG A 51 13.31 -3.27 3.62
N LEU A 52 12.71 -2.11 3.88
CA LEU A 52 13.44 -0.94 4.29
C LEU A 52 13.90 -1.18 5.73
N HIS A 53 15.20 -1.28 5.90
CA HIS A 53 15.84 -1.33 7.20
C HIS A 53 16.27 0.07 7.61
N ARG A 54 16.26 0.36 8.92
CA ARG A 54 16.64 1.68 9.43
C ARG A 54 18.13 1.68 9.77
N ASP A 55 18.88 2.59 9.19
CA ASP A 55 20.29 2.80 9.52
C ASP A 55 20.41 3.29 10.99
N PRO A 56 21.22 2.63 11.84
CA PRO A 56 21.33 2.97 13.26
C PRO A 56 22.12 4.27 13.53
N VAL A 57 22.89 4.78 12.56
CA VAL A 57 23.71 5.99 12.70
C VAL A 57 22.95 7.25 12.30
N CYS A 58 22.29 7.23 11.14
CA CYS A 58 21.59 8.42 10.62
C CYS A 58 20.06 8.31 10.70
N GLY A 59 19.50 7.11 10.88
CA GLY A 59 18.06 6.89 10.91
C GLY A 59 17.39 6.83 9.53
N THR A 60 18.17 6.89 8.45
CA THR A 60 17.67 6.78 7.08
C THR A 60 17.18 5.37 6.80
N HIS A 61 16.06 5.25 6.09
CA HIS A 61 15.56 3.95 5.64
C HIS A 61 16.26 3.54 4.34
N VAL A 62 16.92 2.37 4.37
CA VAL A 62 17.65 1.82 3.22
C VAL A 62 17.06 0.47 2.83
N SER A 63 17.00 0.18 1.53
CA SER A 63 16.66 -1.16 1.04
C SER A 63 17.77 -2.15 1.37
N ASP A 64 17.38 -3.33 1.82
CA ASP A 64 18.23 -4.51 1.91
C ASP A 64 19.13 -4.74 0.67
N GLN A 65 18.61 -4.52 -0.55
CA GLN A 65 19.33 -4.76 -1.81
C GLN A 65 20.48 -3.78 -2.10
N ILE A 66 20.40 -2.54 -1.60
CA ILE A 66 21.43 -1.49 -1.86
C ILE A 66 22.21 -1.12 -0.61
N SER A 67 21.79 -1.63 0.55
CA SER A 67 22.44 -1.36 1.82
C SER A 67 23.81 -2.02 1.92
N VAL A 68 24.65 -1.47 2.78
CA VAL A 68 25.92 -2.08 3.17
C VAL A 68 25.66 -2.96 4.40
N PRO A 69 25.74 -4.29 4.31
CA PRO A 69 25.53 -5.17 5.45
C PRO A 69 26.77 -5.23 6.36
N LEU A 70 26.55 -5.34 7.67
CA LEU A 70 27.58 -5.65 8.67
C LEU A 70 27.03 -6.67 9.65
N LEU A 71 27.78 -7.75 9.89
CA LEU A 71 27.45 -8.73 10.90
C LEU A 71 28.05 -8.29 12.25
N GLU A 72 27.20 -7.96 13.21
CA GLU A 72 27.58 -7.52 14.56
C GLU A 72 26.75 -8.29 15.59
N ALA A 73 27.38 -8.89 16.59
CA ALA A 73 26.71 -9.66 17.66
C ALA A 73 25.69 -10.74 17.18
N GLY A 74 25.85 -11.25 15.95
CA GLY A 74 24.94 -12.23 15.34
C GLY A 74 23.74 -11.63 14.61
N GLU A 75 23.62 -10.29 14.54
CA GLU A 75 22.61 -9.57 13.76
C GLU A 75 23.26 -8.92 12.53
N THR A 76 22.55 -8.92 11.40
CA THR A 76 22.99 -8.21 10.19
C THR A 76 22.39 -6.81 10.18
N LEU A 77 23.22 -5.81 10.43
CA LEU A 77 22.86 -4.41 10.37
C LEU A 77 23.01 -3.89 8.94
N HIS A 78 22.07 -3.05 8.51
CA HIS A 78 22.04 -2.45 7.18
C HIS A 78 22.31 -0.95 7.26
N PHE A 79 23.35 -0.49 6.56
CA PHE A 79 23.72 0.93 6.49
C PHE A 79 23.38 1.55 5.15
N CYS A 80 23.06 2.84 5.15
CA CYS A 80 22.78 3.58 3.92
C CYS A 80 24.04 3.90 3.10
N SER A 81 25.22 3.91 3.73
CA SER A 81 26.50 4.20 3.09
C SER A 81 27.68 3.58 3.85
N GLU A 82 28.83 3.46 3.17
CA GLU A 82 30.08 3.01 3.82
C GLU A 82 30.55 3.96 4.93
N GLU A 83 30.23 5.25 4.81
CA GLU A 83 30.54 6.25 5.84
C GLU A 83 29.75 5.99 7.13
N CYS A 84 28.45 5.67 7.02
CA CYS A 84 27.64 5.31 8.18
C CYS A 84 28.15 4.03 8.85
N ARG A 85 28.53 3.01 8.05
CA ARG A 85 29.16 1.79 8.57
C ARG A 85 30.46 2.08 9.32
N THR A 86 31.33 2.92 8.77
CA THR A 86 32.62 3.29 9.39
C THR A 86 32.40 4.06 10.68
N LYS A 87 31.45 4.99 10.68
CA LYS A 87 31.06 5.75 11.88
C LYS A 87 30.48 4.84 12.96
N TYR A 88 29.66 3.87 12.58
CA TYR A 88 29.16 2.84 13.49
C TYR A 88 30.31 2.05 14.12
N ALA A 89 31.25 1.55 13.32
CA ALA A 89 32.41 0.80 13.81
C ALA A 89 33.31 1.64 14.75
N ASN A 90 33.45 2.94 14.48
CA ASN A 90 34.22 3.84 15.35
C ASN A 90 33.50 4.11 16.69
N LEU A 91 32.17 4.29 16.67
CA LEU A 91 31.36 4.50 17.87
C LEU A 91 31.27 3.23 18.73
N HIS A 92 31.15 2.08 18.10
CA HIS A 92 31.03 0.78 18.75
C HIS A 92 32.36 0.07 18.95
N ARG A 93 33.50 0.74 18.69
CA ARG A 93 34.82 0.19 19.01
C ARG A 93 34.86 -0.08 20.53
N PRO A 94 34.91 -1.34 20.99
CA PRO A 94 35.18 -1.58 22.39
C PRO A 94 36.54 -0.96 22.67
N ALA A 95 36.62 -0.15 23.73
CA ALA A 95 37.90 0.22 24.29
C ALA A 95 38.62 -1.10 24.60
N VAL A 96 39.53 -1.51 23.71
CA VAL A 96 40.53 -2.51 24.04
C VAL A 96 41.45 -1.74 24.98
N ASN A 97 41.18 -1.94 26.26
CA ASN A 97 42.02 -1.50 27.36
C ASN A 97 43.45 -2.02 27.09
N GLU A 98 44.40 -1.09 27.16
CA GLU A 98 45.85 -1.19 27.38
C GLU A 98 46.52 -2.57 27.32
#